data_AF-A0A5U8JIN8-F1
#
_entry.id   AF-A0A5U8JIN8-F1
#
_cell.length_a   1.000
_cell.length_b   1.000
_cell.length_c   1.000
_cell.angle_alpha   90.00
_cell.angle_beta   90.00
_cell.angle_gamma   90.00
#
_symmetry.space_group_name_H-M   'P 1'
#
loop_
_entity.id
_entity.type
_entity.pdbx_description
1 polymer ?
#
loop_
_entity_poly.entity_id
_entity_poly.type
_entity_poly.pdbx_seq_one_letter_code
_entity_poly.pdbx_strand_id
1 'polypeptide(L)' 'MQIFSVKDISEITGMSVYKVRHALFMLEKHQRIKKYEDKKGARKYLRFSV' A
#
# COMPACT_ATOMS: atom_id res chain seq x y z
N MET A 1 1.01 -4.69 14.72
CA MET A 1 1.60 -4.36 13.41
C MET A 1 0.49 -4.40 12.38
N GLN A 2 0.15 -3.28 11.74
CA GLN A 2 -1.03 -3.18 10.88
C GLN A 2 -0.61 -3.21 9.40
N ILE A 3 -1.34 -4.01 8.62
CA ILE A 3 -1.08 -4.25 7.20
C ILE A 3 -2.30 -3.73 6.45
N PHE A 4 -2.10 -2.81 5.51
CA PHE A 4 -3.19 -2.24 4.71
C PHE A 4 -3.07 -2.65 3.25
N SER A 5 -4.18 -3.08 2.68
CA SER A 5 -4.33 -3.25 1.23
C SER A 5 -4.62 -1.90 0.56
N VAL A 6 -4.46 -1.85 -0.76
CA VAL A 6 -4.81 -0.66 -1.55
C VAL A 6 -6.30 -0.30 -1.42
N LYS A 7 -7.18 -1.30 -1.25
CA LYS A 7 -8.61 -1.08 -1.08
C LYS A 7 -8.90 -0.43 0.27
N ASP A 8 -8.30 -0.95 1.34
CA ASP A 8 -8.49 -0.40 2.69
C ASP A 8 -8.07 1.07 2.74
N ILE A 9 -6.95 1.43 2.10
CA ILE A 9 -6.47 2.82 2.03
C ILE A 9 -7.42 3.68 1.19
N SER A 10 -7.96 3.13 0.10
CA SER A 10 -8.94 3.82 -0.75
C SER A 10 -10.21 4.15 0.02
N GLU A 11 -10.71 3.22 0.84
CA GLU A 11 -11.87 3.42 1.71
C GLU A 11 -11.59 4.42 2.83
N ILE A 12 -10.45 4.31 3.52
CA ILE A 12 -10.06 5.22 4.61
C ILE A 12 -9.88 6.67 4.12
N THR A 13 -9.29 6.84 2.94
CA THR A 13 -8.94 8.17 2.41
C THR A 13 -10.01 8.75 1.47
N GLY A 14 -10.99 7.96 1.06
CA GLY A 14 -11.94 8.33 0.00
C GLY A 14 -11.31 8.52 -1.38
N MET A 15 -10.03 8.17 -1.56
CA MET A 15 -9.33 8.34 -2.81
C MET A 15 -9.59 7.16 -3.75
N SER A 16 -9.57 7.41 -5.07
CA SER A 16 -9.68 6.31 -6.03
C SER A 16 -8.49 5.36 -5.91
N VAL A 17 -8.76 4.06 -6.10
CA VAL A 17 -7.75 2.99 -6.09
C VAL A 17 -6.53 3.33 -6.98
N TYR A 18 -6.74 3.99 -8.11
CA TYR A 18 -5.67 4.42 -9.00
C TYR A 18 -4.75 5.46 -8.34
N LYS A 19 -5.33 6.53 -7.74
CA LYS A 19 -4.56 7.56 -7.04
C LYS A 19 -3.79 6.98 -5.86
N VAL A 20 -4.41 6.05 -5.14
CA VAL A 20 -3.75 5.31 -4.06
C VAL A 20 -2.55 4.52 -4.60
N ARG A 21 -2.71 3.71 -5.66
CA ARG A 21 -1.57 2.99 -6.26
C ARG A 21 -0.43 3.92 -6.68
N HIS A 22 -0.75 5.06 -7.28
CA HIS A 22 0.25 6.03 -7.71
C HIS A 22 1.01 6.64 -6.51
N ALA A 23 0.30 7.06 -5.46
CA ALA A 23 0.92 7.58 -4.24
C ALA A 23 1.83 6.55 -3.58
N LEU A 24 1.40 5.29 -3.51
CA LEU A 24 2.20 4.19 -2.96
C LEU A 24 3.40 3.84 -3.81
N PHE A 25 3.30 3.95 -5.14
CA PHE A 25 4.46 3.79 -6.02
C PHE A 25 5.51 4.89 -5.77
N MET A 26 5.07 6.14 -5.61
CA MET A 26 5.97 7.26 -5.30
C MET A 26 6.63 7.10 -3.93
N LEU A 27 5.88 6.72 -2.90
CA LEU A 27 6.42 6.52 -1.55
C LEU A 27 7.44 5.35 -1.49
N GLU A 28 7.22 4.29 -2.25
CA GLU A 28 8.16 3.17 -2.37
C GLU A 28 9.46 3.60 -3.06
N LYS A 29 9.36 4.39 -4.14
CA LYS A 29 10.52 4.93 -4.85
C LYS A 29 11.42 5.77 -3.92
N HIS A 30 10.83 6.46 -2.95
CA HIS A 30 11.55 7.23 -1.94
C HIS A 30 11.96 6.41 -0.69
N GLN A 31 11.86 5.08 -0.73
CA GLN A 31 12.16 4.15 0.38
C GLN A 31 11.40 4.42 1.68
N ARG A 32 10.27 5.15 1.63
CA ARG A 32 9.48 5.51 2.82
C ARG A 32 8.56 4.39 3.30
N ILE A 33 8.38 3.35 2.48
CA ILE A 33 7.51 2.20 2.73
C ILE A 33 8.13 0.95 2.10
N LYS A 34 7.81 -0.22 2.66
CA LYS A 34 8.15 -1.52 2.05
C LYS A 34 6.86 -2.23 1.64
N LYS A 35 6.79 -2.66 0.38
CA LYS A 35 5.72 -3.53 -0.10
C LYS A 35 6.01 -4.96 0.35
N TYR A 36 5.00 -5.62 0.89
CA TYR A 36 5.02 -7.06 1.16
C TYR A 36 4.15 -7.76 0.12
N GLU A 37 4.71 -8.77 -0.53
CA GLU A 37 4.00 -9.66 -1.44
C GLU A 37 3.81 -11.01 -0.73
N ASP A 38 2.56 -11.41 -0.51
CA ASP A 38 2.27 -12.70 0.10
C ASP A 38 2.51 -13.83 -0.92
N LYS A 39 3.08 -14.96 -0.47
CA LYS A 39 3.50 -16.11 -1.28
C LYS A 39 2.34 -16.80 -2.02
N LYS A 40 1.09 -16.39 -1.78
CA LYS A 40 -0.11 -16.78 -2.55
C LYS A 40 -0.50 -15.79 -3.65
N GLY A 41 0.47 -15.13 -4.26
CA GLY A 41 0.39 -14.65 -5.65
C GLY A 41 -0.53 -13.47 -5.99
N ALA A 42 -1.15 -12.78 -5.02
CA ALA A 42 -2.14 -11.75 -5.40
C ALA A 42 -2.25 -10.50 -4.52
N ARG A 43 -1.64 -10.43 -3.33
CA ARG A 43 -1.89 -9.30 -2.42
C ARG A 43 -0.60 -8.58 -2.02
N LYS A 44 -0.52 -7.33 -2.48
CA LYS A 44 0.52 -6.35 -2.14
C LYS A 44 0.01 -5.49 -1.00
N TYR A 45 0.74 -5.47 0.10
CA TYR A 45 0.37 -4.70 1.28
C TYR A 45 1.47 -3.73 1.70
N LEU A 46 1.07 -2.70 2.44
CA LEU A 46 1.99 -1.73 3.03
C LEU A 46 2.23 -2.02 4.48
N ARG A 47 3.51 -2.04 4.84
CA ARG A 47 3.98 -2.05 6.21
C ARG A 47 4.61 -0.69 6.50
N PHE A 48 3.98 0.07 7.40
CA PHE A 48 4.61 1.23 8.01
C PHE A 48 5.51 0.74 9.15
N SER A 49 6.78 1.14 9.15
CA SER A 49 7.63 1.00 10.33
C SER A 49 7.28 2.15 11.26
N VAL A 50 6.90 1.84 12.50
CA VAL A 50 6.89 2.82 13.59
C VAL A 50 8.33 3.03 14.02
#